data_AF-A0A6G4AQ39-F1
#
_entry.id   AF-A0A6G4AQ39-F1
#
_cell.length_a   1.000
_cell.length_b   1.000
_cell.length_c   1.000
_cell.angle_alpha   90.00
_cell.angle_beta   90.00
_cell.angle_gamma   90.00
#
_symmetry.space_group_name_H-M   'P 1'
#
loop_
_entity.id
_entity.type
_entity.pdbx_description
1 polymer ?
#
loop_
_entity_poly.entity_id
_entity_poly.type
_entity_poly.pdbx_seq_one_letter_code
_entity_poly.pdbx_strand_id
1 'polypeptide(L)'
;MTTVTTPATIPPTLAHRVAAQLPHRDGNGWTTAPYAAWWTTRPAYRLAQTGRPGALIIAEHPWRTEIAWQLDDREPYGPDLSLDRMAPEPVAREILRLILPCLDDASALAYAHRPAEAERTRLRHLELIASAMRAHGAAPRNLVGDQPNSHLVAWRSQGVRYVVTLVGAQPACDLSVTGPLTVMERVLPLFLPEPAAEPSTLPSTFPVPAVSTHLGRHVAAYLAQFTPVDQLDDGGLTFGAATGPFGYVAPSDAPGDRLRDTAPISAELHGVGVDHLVHLASILAR
;
A
#
# COMPACT_ATOMS: atom_id res chain seq x y z
N MET A 1 44.87 -5.51 37.21
CA MET A 1 43.64 -6.05 36.61
C MET A 1 43.05 -4.99 35.71
N THR A 2 43.19 -5.15 34.40
CA THR A 2 42.59 -4.28 33.37
C THR A 2 41.27 -4.89 32.95
N THR A 3 40.17 -4.28 33.35
CA THR A 3 38.82 -4.60 32.87
C THR A 3 38.73 -4.17 31.41
N VAL A 4 38.75 -5.14 30.51
CA VAL A 4 38.40 -4.93 29.09
C VAL A 4 36.89 -4.70 29.06
N THR A 5 36.48 -3.44 28.88
CA THR A 5 35.10 -3.10 28.56
C THR A 5 34.82 -3.54 27.14
N THR A 6 34.05 -4.62 26.99
CA THR A 6 33.45 -5.01 25.72
C THR A 6 32.67 -3.80 25.17
N PRO A 7 32.89 -3.37 23.92
CA PRO A 7 32.11 -2.27 23.36
C PRO A 7 30.62 -2.65 23.41
N ALA A 8 29.83 -1.84 24.12
CA ALA A 8 28.39 -2.01 24.17
C ALA A 8 27.84 -1.65 22.78
N THR A 9 27.43 -2.66 22.02
CA THR A 9 26.72 -2.45 20.76
C THR A 9 25.40 -1.76 21.06
N ILE A 10 25.27 -0.51 20.66
CA ILE A 10 24.03 0.25 20.81
C ILE A 10 22.95 -0.45 19.97
N PRO A 11 21.79 -0.80 20.54
CA PRO A 11 20.74 -1.46 19.79
C PRO A 11 20.28 -0.57 18.62
N PRO A 12 19.94 -1.15 17.46
CA PRO A 12 19.49 -0.39 16.31
C PRO A 12 18.18 0.34 16.66
N THR A 13 18.09 1.59 16.21
CA THR A 13 16.92 2.44 16.45
C THR A 13 15.68 1.89 15.74
N LEU A 14 14.47 2.37 16.08
CA LEU A 14 13.28 1.96 15.32
C LEU A 14 13.43 2.30 13.84
N ALA A 15 13.95 3.48 13.52
CA ALA A 15 14.22 3.91 12.15
C ALA A 15 15.11 2.91 11.36
N HIS A 16 16.17 2.38 11.97
CA HIS A 16 17.02 1.36 11.32
C HIS A 16 16.25 0.04 11.10
N ARG A 17 15.43 -0.37 12.07
CA ARG A 17 14.63 -1.61 11.95
C ARG A 17 13.50 -1.47 10.93
N VAL A 18 12.90 -0.29 10.80
CA VAL A 18 11.92 0.03 9.75
C VAL A 18 12.58 0.07 8.38
N ALA A 19 13.72 0.75 8.25
CA ALA A 19 14.49 0.83 7.00
C ALA A 19 14.81 -0.57 6.43
N ALA A 20 15.11 -1.54 7.29
CA ALA A 20 15.38 -2.93 6.90
C ALA A 20 14.15 -3.70 6.39
N GLN A 21 12.92 -3.23 6.68
CA GLN A 21 11.67 -3.84 6.21
C GLN A 21 11.16 -3.21 4.90
N LEU A 22 11.67 -2.03 4.53
CA LEU A 22 11.26 -1.33 3.32
C LEU A 22 11.97 -1.89 2.07
N PRO A 23 11.31 -1.94 0.91
CA PRO A 23 11.88 -2.48 -0.32
C PRO A 23 13.13 -1.74 -0.80
N HIS A 24 14.05 -2.51 -1.40
CA HIS A 24 15.24 -1.97 -2.06
C HIS A 24 14.91 -1.60 -3.51
N ARG A 25 14.95 -0.32 -3.86
CA ARG A 25 14.79 0.14 -5.25
C ARG A 25 16.12 0.01 -5.98
N ASP A 26 16.10 -0.75 -7.09
CA ASP A 26 17.28 -0.99 -7.93
C ASP A 26 18.49 -1.52 -7.14
N GLY A 27 18.23 -2.36 -6.12
CA GLY A 27 19.25 -2.93 -5.25
C GLY A 27 19.74 -2.00 -4.13
N ASN A 28 19.27 -0.75 -4.06
CA ASN A 28 19.67 0.21 -3.04
C ASN A 28 18.75 0.12 -1.81
N GLY A 29 19.32 -0.21 -0.66
CA GLY A 29 18.62 -0.16 0.63
C GLY A 29 18.40 1.26 1.13
N TRP A 30 17.57 1.39 2.15
CA TRP A 30 17.37 2.65 2.86
C TRP A 30 18.54 2.90 3.82
N THR A 31 19.01 4.14 3.83
CA THR A 31 20.04 4.64 4.76
C THR A 31 19.39 5.55 5.78
N THR A 32 19.93 5.54 7.00
CA THR A 32 19.42 6.28 8.15
C THR A 32 20.43 7.29 8.64
N ALA A 33 19.99 8.52 8.89
CA ALA A 33 20.80 9.57 9.51
C ALA A 33 19.98 10.28 10.59
N PRO A 34 20.60 10.75 11.69
CA PRO A 34 19.92 11.62 12.65
C PRO A 34 19.34 12.85 11.95
N TYR A 35 18.17 13.29 12.40
CA TYR A 35 17.49 14.47 11.85
C TYR A 35 16.82 15.28 12.98
N ALA A 36 16.90 16.60 12.88
CA ALA A 36 16.29 17.51 13.84
C ALA A 36 14.89 17.91 13.34
N ALA A 37 13.88 17.13 13.73
CA ALA A 37 12.49 17.41 13.39
C ALA A 37 11.94 18.56 14.25
N TRP A 38 11.52 19.65 13.63
CA TRP A 38 11.15 20.90 14.32
C TRP A 38 9.90 20.77 15.19
N TRP A 39 9.03 19.81 14.87
CA TRP A 39 7.77 19.58 15.58
C TRP A 39 7.90 18.70 16.83
N THR A 40 9.10 18.17 17.11
CA THR A 40 9.30 17.25 18.22
C THR A 40 10.66 17.42 18.88
N THR A 41 10.73 17.15 20.17
CA THR A 41 12.00 17.10 20.93
C THR A 41 12.55 15.68 21.03
N ARG A 42 11.85 14.70 20.45
CA ARG A 42 12.25 13.29 20.47
C ARG A 42 13.28 12.98 19.38
N PRO A 43 14.08 11.90 19.55
CA PRO A 43 14.97 11.44 18.50
C PRO A 43 14.21 11.22 17.19
N ALA A 44 14.70 11.81 16.11
CA ALA A 44 14.18 11.62 14.78
C ALA A 44 15.30 11.25 13.81
N TYR A 45 14.93 10.51 12.77
CA TYR A 45 15.84 9.99 11.77
C TYR A 45 15.29 10.22 10.38
N ARG A 46 16.17 10.65 9.48
CA ARG A 46 15.92 10.76 8.05
C ARG A 46 16.33 9.47 7.38
N LEU A 47 15.39 8.84 6.69
CA LEU A 47 15.58 7.67 5.85
C LEU A 47 15.63 8.13 4.39
N ALA A 48 16.74 7.86 3.72
CA ALA A 48 16.93 8.18 2.31
C ALA A 48 17.35 6.93 1.53
N GLN A 49 16.93 6.84 0.27
CA GLN A 49 17.28 5.75 -0.64
C GLN A 49 17.91 6.32 -1.89
N THR A 50 19.10 5.83 -2.24
CA THR A 50 19.82 6.28 -3.44
C THR A 50 18.94 6.15 -4.68
N GLY A 51 18.82 7.24 -5.45
CA GLY A 51 18.02 7.27 -6.68
C GLY A 51 16.52 7.51 -6.47
N ARG A 52 16.03 7.61 -5.22
CA ARG A 52 14.68 8.06 -4.90
C ARG A 52 14.73 9.56 -4.54
N PRO A 53 13.90 10.42 -5.17
CA PRO A 53 13.72 11.79 -4.70
C PRO A 53 13.06 11.83 -3.32
N GLY A 54 13.55 12.71 -2.46
CA GLY A 54 13.02 12.90 -1.11
C GLY A 54 13.45 11.85 -0.09
N ALA A 55 12.84 11.95 1.09
CA ALA A 55 13.18 11.15 2.26
C ALA A 55 11.95 10.93 3.15
N LEU A 56 12.05 9.94 4.04
CA LEU A 56 11.11 9.75 5.13
C LEU A 56 11.73 10.25 6.43
N ILE A 57 10.94 10.88 7.28
CA ILE A 57 11.34 11.25 8.64
C ILE A 57 10.56 10.37 9.61
N ILE A 58 11.27 9.69 10.50
CA ILE A 58 10.68 8.89 11.57
C ILE A 58 11.10 9.50 12.91
N ALA A 59 10.12 9.95 13.71
CA ALA A 59 10.32 10.41 15.06
C ALA A 59 9.83 9.36 16.07
N GLU A 60 10.72 8.97 16.98
CA GLU A 60 10.52 7.86 17.92
C GLU A 60 10.05 8.40 19.29
N HIS A 61 8.79 8.16 19.67
CA HIS A 61 8.29 8.47 21.01
C HIS A 61 8.19 7.19 21.85
N PRO A 62 7.95 7.26 23.17
CA PRO A 62 7.92 6.04 23.99
C PRO A 62 6.75 5.09 23.68
N TRP A 63 5.63 5.59 23.14
CA TRP A 63 4.42 4.80 22.84
C TRP A 63 3.82 5.08 21.45
N ARG A 64 4.45 5.94 20.66
CA ARG A 64 3.98 6.28 19.31
C ARG A 64 5.13 6.54 18.34
N THR A 65 4.86 6.33 17.07
CA THR A 65 5.76 6.67 15.97
C THR A 65 5.11 7.77 15.15
N GLU A 66 5.85 8.84 14.91
CA GLU A 66 5.46 9.92 14.02
C GLU A 66 6.27 9.81 12.72
N ILE A 67 5.59 9.93 11.59
CA ILE A 67 6.16 9.76 10.27
C ILE A 67 5.82 10.99 9.44
N ALA A 68 6.81 11.52 8.72
CA ALA A 68 6.61 12.52 7.69
C ALA A 68 7.39 12.13 6.43
N TRP A 69 7.07 12.73 5.31
CA TRP A 69 7.89 12.69 4.11
C TRP A 69 8.47 14.07 3.79
N GLN A 70 9.58 14.10 3.07
CA GLN A 70 10.32 15.32 2.76
C GLN A 70 10.67 15.33 1.27
N LEU A 71 10.57 16.50 0.64
CA LEU A 71 11.17 16.79 -0.67
C LEU A 71 12.09 18.01 -0.54
N ASP A 72 12.91 18.26 -1.55
CA ASP A 72 13.84 19.40 -1.56
C ASP A 72 13.11 20.75 -1.40
N ASP A 73 11.88 20.83 -1.91
CA ASP A 73 10.98 21.99 -1.82
C ASP A 73 9.88 21.84 -0.75
N ARG A 74 9.89 20.75 0.02
CA ARG A 74 8.92 20.49 1.09
C ARG A 74 9.62 20.02 2.36
N GLU A 75 9.79 20.96 3.29
CA GLU A 75 10.15 20.64 4.67
C GLU A 75 8.91 20.29 5.50
N PRO A 76 8.86 19.13 6.17
CA PRO A 76 7.74 18.81 7.04
C PRO A 76 7.75 19.67 8.31
N TYR A 77 6.63 20.34 8.59
CA TYR A 77 6.40 21.11 9.84
C TYR A 77 5.65 20.31 10.91
N GLY A 78 5.25 19.07 10.59
CA GLY A 78 4.53 18.15 11.46
C GLY A 78 4.49 16.75 10.85
N PRO A 79 4.00 15.74 11.59
CA PRO A 79 3.85 14.40 11.06
C PRO A 79 2.74 14.33 10.00
N ASP A 80 2.99 13.62 8.90
CA ASP A 80 1.99 13.21 7.93
C ASP A 80 1.16 12.02 8.44
N LEU A 81 1.73 11.21 9.34
CA LEU A 81 1.08 10.07 9.99
C LEU A 81 1.58 9.90 11.42
N SER A 82 0.65 9.61 12.34
CA SER A 82 0.96 9.25 13.72
C SER A 82 0.37 7.88 14.03
N LEU A 83 1.19 6.99 14.60
CA LEU A 83 0.80 5.62 14.93
C LEU A 83 1.08 5.37 16.42
N ASP A 84 0.11 4.86 17.17
CA ASP A 84 0.30 4.43 18.56
C ASP A 84 0.99 3.05 18.65
N ARG A 85 2.12 2.92 17.94
CA ARG A 85 2.86 1.69 17.73
C ARG A 85 4.35 1.97 17.69
N MET A 86 5.14 1.00 18.17
CA MET A 86 6.60 1.04 18.17
C MET A 86 7.24 -0.21 17.54
N ALA A 87 6.42 -1.15 17.04
CA ALA A 87 6.90 -2.33 16.34
C ALA A 87 7.27 -1.97 14.89
N PRO A 88 8.44 -2.39 14.38
CA PRO A 88 8.93 -1.96 13.07
C PRO A 88 8.08 -2.45 11.90
N GLU A 89 7.53 -3.66 11.98
CA GLU A 89 6.75 -4.26 10.89
C GLU A 89 5.41 -3.53 10.65
N PRO A 90 4.55 -3.29 11.67
CA PRO A 90 3.35 -2.46 11.49
C PRO A 90 3.64 -1.03 11.03
N VAL A 91 4.75 -0.44 11.49
CA VAL A 91 5.17 0.90 11.05
C VAL A 91 5.57 0.89 9.57
N ALA A 92 6.37 -0.10 9.13
CA ALA A 92 6.76 -0.25 7.73
C ALA A 92 5.56 -0.49 6.81
N ARG A 93 4.60 -1.30 7.25
CA ARG A 93 3.33 -1.54 6.54
C ARG A 93 2.58 -0.24 6.27
N GLU A 94 2.38 0.60 7.28
CA GLU A 94 1.66 1.87 7.10
C GLU A 94 2.47 2.88 6.29
N ILE A 95 3.81 2.86 6.37
CA ILE A 95 4.66 3.67 5.47
C ILE A 95 4.45 3.26 4.01
N LEU A 96 4.47 1.96 3.71
CA LEU A 96 4.24 1.42 2.37
C LEU A 96 2.83 1.74 1.85
N ARG A 97 1.83 1.68 2.74
CA ARG A 97 0.42 1.86 2.40
C ARG A 97 0.03 3.33 2.23
N LEU A 98 0.56 4.23 3.06
CA LEU A 98 0.07 5.60 3.17
C LEU A 98 1.09 6.68 2.80
N ILE A 99 2.37 6.49 3.14
CA ILE A 99 3.35 7.58 3.05
C ILE A 99 4.16 7.52 1.75
N LEU A 100 4.65 6.33 1.39
CA LEU A 100 5.45 6.17 0.18
C LEU A 100 4.68 6.53 -1.10
N PRO A 101 3.40 6.17 -1.28
CA PRO A 101 2.62 6.62 -2.43
C PRO A 101 2.58 8.14 -2.54
N CYS A 102 2.34 8.85 -1.42
CA CYS A 102 2.29 10.32 -1.40
C CYS A 102 3.64 10.95 -1.75
N LEU A 103 4.75 10.43 -1.19
CA LEU A 103 6.09 10.91 -1.51
C LEU A 103 6.41 10.72 -2.99
N ASP A 104 6.10 9.55 -3.54
CA ASP A 104 6.39 9.22 -4.93
C ASP A 104 5.51 10.03 -5.89
N ASP A 105 4.21 10.22 -5.57
CA ASP A 105 3.30 11.06 -6.36
C ASP A 105 3.74 12.53 -6.37
N ALA A 106 4.10 13.08 -5.21
CA ALA A 106 4.61 14.44 -5.12
C ALA A 106 5.92 14.61 -5.92
N SER A 107 6.81 13.62 -5.85
CA SER A 107 8.05 13.58 -6.65
C SER A 107 7.76 13.53 -8.15
N ALA A 108 6.74 12.77 -8.55
CA ALA A 108 6.37 12.61 -9.95
C ALA A 108 5.73 13.86 -10.55
N LEU A 109 4.97 14.62 -9.76
CA LEU A 109 4.35 15.89 -10.20
C LEU A 109 5.39 16.88 -10.73
N ALA A 110 6.61 16.89 -10.17
CA ALA A 110 7.71 17.72 -10.66
C ALA A 110 8.07 17.45 -12.13
N TYR A 111 7.79 16.24 -12.64
CA TYR A 111 8.10 15.80 -14.00
C TYR A 111 6.86 15.66 -14.89
N ALA A 112 5.67 16.01 -14.40
CA ALA A 112 4.40 15.83 -15.13
C ALA A 112 4.35 16.57 -16.48
N HIS A 113 5.11 17.68 -16.60
CA HIS A 113 5.21 18.47 -17.84
C HIS A 113 6.18 17.86 -18.88
N ARG A 114 6.75 16.67 -18.62
CA ARG A 114 7.73 15.99 -19.49
C ARG A 114 7.24 14.59 -19.88
N PRO A 115 6.40 14.46 -20.92
CA PRO A 115 5.70 13.21 -21.24
C PRO A 115 6.62 11.99 -21.43
N ALA A 116 7.75 12.16 -22.13
CA ALA A 116 8.70 11.09 -22.38
C ALA A 116 9.48 10.66 -21.12
N GLU A 117 9.63 11.54 -20.12
CA GLU A 117 10.21 11.18 -18.82
C GLU A 117 9.17 10.45 -17.96
N ALA A 118 7.93 10.96 -17.92
CA ALA A 118 6.82 10.32 -17.22
C ALA A 118 6.57 8.88 -17.72
N GLU A 119 6.58 8.68 -19.03
CA GLU A 119 6.44 7.34 -19.63
C GLU A 119 7.57 6.40 -19.25
N ARG A 120 8.84 6.86 -19.32
CA ARG A 120 10.00 6.04 -18.91
C ARG A 120 9.93 5.64 -17.43
N THR A 121 9.54 6.58 -16.56
CA THR A 121 9.36 6.31 -15.12
C THR A 121 8.25 5.29 -14.89
N ARG A 122 7.09 5.46 -15.55
CA ARG A 122 5.97 4.52 -15.49
C ARG A 122 6.38 3.11 -15.91
N LEU A 123 7.04 2.96 -17.05
CA LEU A 123 7.53 1.66 -17.54
C LEU A 123 8.53 1.02 -16.56
N ARG A 124 9.42 1.82 -15.96
CA ARG A 124 10.35 1.33 -14.94
C ARG A 124 9.62 0.82 -13.70
N HIS A 125 8.59 1.52 -13.22
CA HIS A 125 7.79 1.07 -12.08
C HIS A 125 7.03 -0.23 -12.36
N LEU A 126 6.44 -0.38 -13.55
CA LEU A 126 5.81 -1.64 -13.95
C LEU A 126 6.83 -2.78 -14.03
N GLU A 127 8.03 -2.51 -14.54
CA GLU A 127 9.10 -3.50 -14.60
C GLU A 127 9.63 -3.90 -13.22
N LEU A 128 9.68 -2.98 -12.25
CA LEU A 128 9.99 -3.31 -10.85
C LEU A 128 8.96 -4.27 -10.27
N ILE A 129 7.66 -4.02 -10.48
CA ILE A 129 6.58 -4.92 -10.04
C ILE A 129 6.72 -6.27 -10.76
N ALA A 130 6.85 -6.26 -12.08
CA ALA A 130 6.98 -7.47 -12.89
C ALA A 130 8.19 -8.32 -12.45
N SER A 131 9.32 -7.69 -12.18
CA SER A 131 10.54 -8.36 -11.74
C SER A 131 10.36 -8.98 -10.35
N ALA A 132 9.73 -8.25 -9.41
CA ALA A 132 9.44 -8.78 -8.09
C ALA A 132 8.49 -10.00 -8.17
N MET A 133 7.43 -9.92 -8.97
CA MET A 133 6.50 -11.05 -9.17
C MET A 133 7.21 -12.26 -9.82
N ARG A 134 8.08 -12.03 -10.82
CA ARG A 134 8.90 -13.08 -11.46
C ARG A 134 9.82 -13.77 -10.46
N ALA A 135 10.46 -13.00 -9.57
CA ALA A 135 11.35 -13.55 -8.54
C ALA A 135 10.62 -14.54 -7.61
N HIS A 136 9.30 -14.45 -7.51
CA HIS A 136 8.47 -15.33 -6.69
C HIS A 136 7.65 -16.36 -7.48
N GLY A 137 7.87 -16.47 -8.80
CA GLY A 137 7.33 -17.55 -9.64
C GLY A 137 6.15 -17.18 -10.53
N ALA A 138 5.66 -15.94 -10.50
CA ALA A 138 4.61 -15.49 -11.40
C ALA A 138 5.17 -15.17 -12.81
N ALA A 139 4.27 -15.19 -13.81
CA ALA A 139 4.57 -14.84 -15.19
C ALA A 139 3.82 -13.56 -15.62
N PRO A 140 4.28 -12.37 -15.20
CA PRO A 140 3.66 -11.11 -15.55
C PRO A 140 3.84 -10.78 -17.04
N ARG A 141 2.84 -10.08 -17.59
CA ARG A 141 2.82 -9.61 -18.98
C ARG A 141 2.59 -8.11 -18.98
N ASN A 142 3.49 -7.38 -19.63
CA ASN A 142 3.35 -5.95 -19.88
C ASN A 142 2.42 -5.74 -21.07
N LEU A 143 1.45 -4.84 -20.93
CA LEU A 143 0.49 -4.48 -21.97
C LEU A 143 0.36 -2.96 -22.04
N VAL A 144 -0.08 -2.46 -23.19
CA VAL A 144 -0.53 -1.08 -23.34
C VAL A 144 -1.88 -0.95 -22.64
N GLY A 145 -2.07 0.11 -21.85
CA GLY A 145 -3.34 0.35 -21.19
C GLY A 145 -4.38 0.97 -22.13
N ASP A 146 -5.65 0.82 -21.78
CA ASP A 146 -6.77 1.28 -22.62
C ASP A 146 -6.97 2.81 -22.57
N GLN A 147 -6.38 3.48 -21.58
CA GLN A 147 -6.41 4.94 -21.45
C GLN A 147 -5.17 5.60 -22.07
N PRO A 148 -5.28 6.85 -22.57
CA PRO A 148 -4.11 7.62 -22.96
C PRO A 148 -3.10 7.71 -21.81
N ASN A 149 -1.81 7.61 -22.12
CA ASN A 149 -0.74 7.67 -21.12
C ASN A 149 -0.87 6.61 -20.01
N SER A 150 -1.44 5.44 -20.32
CA SER A 150 -1.52 4.33 -19.36
C SER A 150 -0.76 3.11 -19.85
N HIS A 151 -0.15 2.39 -18.92
CA HIS A 151 0.51 1.11 -19.16
C HIS A 151 0.15 0.19 -18.01
N LEU A 152 0.09 -1.11 -18.29
CA LEU A 152 -0.29 -2.07 -17.27
C LEU A 152 0.57 -3.33 -17.29
N VAL A 153 0.65 -3.98 -16.13
CA VAL A 153 1.22 -5.31 -15.97
C VAL A 153 0.17 -6.24 -15.38
N ALA A 154 0.00 -7.41 -15.97
CA ALA A 154 -0.97 -8.39 -15.52
C ALA A 154 -0.33 -9.75 -15.28
N TRP A 155 -0.74 -10.43 -14.21
CA TRP A 155 -0.36 -11.81 -13.94
C TRP A 155 -1.54 -12.59 -13.37
N ARG A 156 -1.35 -13.90 -13.24
CA ARG A 156 -2.29 -14.79 -12.59
C ARG A 156 -1.58 -15.59 -11.50
N SER A 157 -2.23 -15.75 -10.37
CA SER A 157 -1.80 -16.64 -9.30
C SER A 157 -3.01 -17.22 -8.56
N GLN A 158 -2.99 -18.50 -8.22
CA GLN A 158 -4.05 -19.18 -7.46
C GLN A 158 -5.49 -18.93 -7.96
N GLY A 159 -5.70 -18.90 -9.28
CA GLY A 159 -7.03 -18.63 -9.86
C GLY A 159 -7.47 -17.16 -9.77
N VAL A 160 -6.61 -16.27 -9.30
CA VAL A 160 -6.79 -14.82 -9.31
C VAL A 160 -6.03 -14.21 -10.47
N ARG A 161 -6.64 -13.22 -11.11
CA ARG A 161 -6.00 -12.31 -12.06
C ARG A 161 -5.73 -10.99 -11.35
N TYR A 162 -4.49 -10.54 -11.43
CA TYR A 162 -4.07 -9.22 -10.99
C TYR A 162 -3.74 -8.38 -12.23
N VAL A 163 -4.19 -7.13 -12.23
CA VAL A 163 -3.87 -6.13 -13.25
C VAL A 163 -3.48 -4.87 -12.52
N VAL A 164 -2.25 -4.42 -12.72
CA VAL A 164 -1.76 -3.15 -12.18
C VAL A 164 -1.65 -2.16 -13.32
N THR A 165 -2.34 -1.04 -13.20
CA THR A 165 -2.35 0.04 -14.17
C THR A 165 -1.71 1.28 -13.56
N LEU A 166 -0.78 1.88 -14.28
CA LEU A 166 -0.24 3.20 -13.97
C LEU A 166 -0.67 4.19 -15.05
N VAL A 167 -1.10 5.38 -14.64
CA VAL A 167 -1.59 6.44 -15.54
C VAL A 167 -0.77 7.70 -15.35
N GLY A 168 -0.39 8.34 -16.46
CA GLY A 168 0.41 9.58 -16.41
C GLY A 168 1.78 9.35 -15.77
N ALA A 169 2.20 10.28 -14.91
CA ALA A 169 3.46 10.20 -14.18
C ALA A 169 3.33 9.55 -12.79
N GLN A 170 2.09 9.31 -12.33
CA GLN A 170 1.81 8.91 -10.95
C GLN A 170 2.30 7.49 -10.66
N PRO A 171 3.11 7.28 -9.60
CA PRO A 171 3.54 5.98 -9.12
C PRO A 171 2.51 5.28 -8.24
N ALA A 172 1.52 5.97 -7.68
CA ALA A 172 0.34 5.29 -7.17
C ALA A 172 -0.43 4.65 -8.33
N CYS A 173 -0.74 3.35 -8.21
CA CYS A 173 -1.37 2.56 -9.25
C CYS A 173 -2.79 2.15 -8.89
N ASP A 174 -3.54 1.83 -9.93
CA ASP A 174 -4.79 1.09 -9.84
C ASP A 174 -4.48 -0.41 -9.90
N LEU A 175 -4.98 -1.17 -8.93
CA LEU A 175 -4.88 -2.62 -8.87
C LEU A 175 -6.27 -3.23 -9.03
N SER A 176 -6.51 -3.89 -10.15
CA SER A 176 -7.67 -4.76 -10.31
C SER A 176 -7.32 -6.18 -9.90
N VAL A 177 -8.16 -6.76 -9.04
CA VAL A 177 -8.09 -8.14 -8.58
C VAL A 177 -9.38 -8.83 -8.99
N THR A 178 -9.30 -9.91 -9.77
CA THR A 178 -10.46 -10.68 -10.19
C THR A 178 -10.25 -12.15 -9.85
N GLY A 179 -11.15 -12.75 -9.09
CA GLY A 179 -10.99 -14.13 -8.64
C GLY A 179 -12.14 -14.61 -7.75
N PRO A 180 -12.00 -15.79 -7.11
CA PRO A 180 -13.00 -16.31 -6.19
C PRO A 180 -13.04 -15.51 -4.88
N LEU A 181 -14.24 -15.39 -4.28
CA LEU A 181 -14.48 -14.70 -3.01
C LEU A 181 -13.47 -15.05 -1.91
N THR A 182 -13.19 -16.34 -1.70
CA THR A 182 -12.26 -16.78 -0.64
C THR A 182 -10.85 -16.26 -0.80
N VAL A 183 -10.38 -16.02 -2.03
CA VAL A 183 -9.05 -15.44 -2.24
C VAL A 183 -9.12 -13.93 -2.13
N MET A 184 -10.23 -13.30 -2.54
CA MET A 184 -10.46 -11.88 -2.35
C MET A 184 -10.39 -11.48 -0.87
N GLU A 185 -11.02 -12.26 0.00
CA GLU A 185 -10.98 -12.09 1.47
C GLU A 185 -9.58 -12.30 2.05
N ARG A 186 -8.63 -12.88 1.32
CA ARG A 186 -7.23 -12.97 1.77
C ARG A 186 -6.38 -11.82 1.23
N VAL A 187 -6.69 -11.34 0.03
CA VAL A 187 -5.88 -10.36 -0.69
C VAL A 187 -6.23 -8.93 -0.27
N LEU A 188 -7.51 -8.56 -0.21
CA LEU A 188 -7.90 -7.17 0.11
C LEU A 188 -7.35 -6.68 1.46
N PRO A 189 -7.36 -7.47 2.55
CA PRO A 189 -6.80 -7.04 3.83
C PRO A 189 -5.33 -6.63 3.79
N LEU A 190 -4.56 -7.08 2.78
CA LEU A 190 -3.16 -6.67 2.62
C LEU A 190 -3.04 -5.17 2.32
N PHE A 191 -4.08 -4.55 1.74
CA PHE A 191 -4.10 -3.15 1.31
C PHE A 191 -4.93 -2.23 2.20
N LEU A 192 -5.76 -2.79 3.07
CA LEU A 192 -6.68 -2.05 3.95
C LEU A 192 -6.01 -1.70 5.29
N PRO A 193 -6.58 -0.82 6.12
CA PRO A 193 -6.16 -0.68 7.52
C PRO A 193 -6.21 -2.03 8.25
N GLU A 194 -5.50 -2.15 9.36
CA GLU A 194 -5.75 -3.31 10.25
C GLU A 194 -7.18 -3.26 10.80
N PRO A 195 -7.82 -4.41 11.05
CA PRO A 195 -9.13 -4.43 11.66
C PRO A 195 -9.12 -3.67 12.98
N ALA A 196 -10.20 -2.94 13.27
CA ALA A 196 -10.36 -2.32 14.58
C ALA A 196 -10.29 -3.40 15.69
N ALA A 197 -9.49 -3.16 16.73
CA ALA A 197 -9.30 -4.10 17.84
C ALA A 197 -10.58 -4.37 18.63
N GLU A 198 -11.51 -3.41 18.62
CA GLU A 198 -12.90 -3.67 18.99
C GLU A 198 -13.65 -4.00 17.70
N PRO A 199 -14.35 -5.15 17.62
CA PRO A 199 -15.32 -5.34 16.56
C PRO A 199 -16.23 -4.13 16.64
N SER A 200 -16.36 -3.38 15.54
CA SER A 200 -17.29 -2.26 15.50
C SER A 200 -18.58 -2.73 16.14
N THR A 201 -19.07 -2.02 17.14
CA THR A 201 -20.38 -2.30 17.76
C THR A 201 -21.54 -2.15 16.77
N LEU A 202 -21.23 -1.91 15.49
CA LEU A 202 -22.08 -2.26 14.37
C LEU A 202 -22.25 -3.80 14.36
N PRO A 203 -23.41 -4.34 14.76
CA PRO A 203 -23.75 -5.74 14.55
C PRO A 203 -23.28 -6.23 13.18
N SER A 204 -22.86 -7.49 13.09
CA SER A 204 -22.61 -8.20 11.81
C SER A 204 -23.82 -8.21 10.85
N THR A 205 -24.93 -7.65 11.31
CA THR A 205 -26.20 -7.39 10.67
C THR A 205 -26.58 -5.91 10.67
N PHE A 206 -25.63 -4.95 10.71
CA PHE A 206 -25.96 -3.59 10.27
C PHE A 206 -26.36 -3.72 8.80
N PRO A 207 -27.64 -3.52 8.46
CA PRO A 207 -28.02 -3.54 7.08
C PRO A 207 -27.31 -2.34 6.47
N VAL A 208 -26.35 -2.56 5.57
CA VAL A 208 -26.07 -1.56 4.54
C VAL A 208 -27.39 -1.49 3.77
N PRO A 209 -28.25 -0.48 4.00
CA PRO A 209 -29.71 -0.63 3.84
C PRO A 209 -30.18 -0.89 2.41
N ALA A 210 -29.27 -0.88 1.44
CA ALA A 210 -29.54 -0.99 0.02
C ALA A 210 -29.04 -2.30 -0.64
N VAL A 211 -28.22 -3.13 0.04
CA VAL A 211 -27.55 -4.26 -0.64
C VAL A 211 -28.49 -5.45 -0.80
N SER A 212 -29.01 -5.62 -2.02
CA SER A 212 -30.05 -6.60 -2.35
C SER A 212 -29.53 -8.04 -2.39
N THR A 213 -28.29 -8.26 -2.84
CA THR A 213 -27.73 -9.60 -3.03
C THR A 213 -27.09 -10.18 -1.76
N HIS A 214 -27.19 -11.49 -1.57
CA HIS A 214 -26.56 -12.18 -0.43
C HIS A 214 -25.02 -12.08 -0.47
N LEU A 215 -24.45 -12.18 -1.68
CA LEU A 215 -23.02 -12.04 -1.90
C LEU A 215 -22.55 -10.62 -1.57
N GLY A 216 -23.26 -9.59 -2.05
CA GLY A 216 -22.95 -8.20 -1.74
C GLY A 216 -23.03 -7.90 -0.24
N ARG A 217 -24.05 -8.39 0.46
CA ARG A 217 -24.15 -8.21 1.92
C ARG A 217 -22.98 -8.83 2.67
N HIS A 218 -22.55 -10.02 2.25
CA HIS A 218 -21.40 -10.70 2.82
C HIS A 218 -20.11 -9.91 2.60
N VAL A 219 -19.83 -9.49 1.36
CA VAL A 219 -18.65 -8.69 1.02
C VAL A 219 -18.65 -7.35 1.77
N ALA A 220 -19.79 -6.67 1.85
CA ALA A 220 -19.91 -5.41 2.60
C ALA A 220 -19.62 -5.60 4.08
N ALA A 221 -20.19 -6.63 4.72
CA ALA A 221 -19.93 -6.96 6.12
C ALA A 221 -18.47 -7.36 6.37
N TYR A 222 -17.84 -8.03 5.40
CA TYR A 222 -16.42 -8.37 5.46
C TYR A 222 -15.54 -7.11 5.43
N LEU A 223 -15.76 -6.22 4.46
CA LEU A 223 -14.97 -4.99 4.28
C LEU A 223 -15.18 -3.98 5.43
N ALA A 224 -16.39 -3.93 5.99
CA ALA A 224 -16.73 -3.05 7.11
C ALA A 224 -15.88 -3.30 8.37
N GLN A 225 -15.23 -4.45 8.49
CA GLN A 225 -14.28 -4.75 9.58
C GLN A 225 -13.00 -3.92 9.49
N PHE A 226 -12.66 -3.42 8.29
CA PHE A 226 -11.41 -2.73 8.01
C PHE A 226 -11.61 -1.24 7.72
N THR A 227 -12.71 -0.88 7.07
CA THR A 227 -12.93 0.48 6.54
C THR A 227 -14.41 0.77 6.31
N PRO A 228 -14.85 2.04 6.27
CA PRO A 228 -16.19 2.39 5.80
C PRO A 228 -16.49 1.81 4.41
N VAL A 229 -17.76 1.42 4.20
CA VAL A 229 -18.28 0.82 2.96
C VAL A 229 -19.61 1.45 2.64
N ASP A 230 -19.77 1.91 1.39
CA ASP A 230 -21.03 2.43 0.86
C ASP A 230 -21.42 1.65 -0.40
N GLN A 231 -22.72 1.56 -0.68
CA GLN A 231 -23.21 0.99 -1.93
C GLN A 231 -23.56 2.11 -2.91
N LEU A 232 -23.15 1.95 -4.17
CA LEU A 232 -23.48 2.86 -5.26
C LEU A 232 -24.78 2.45 -5.96
N ASP A 233 -25.32 3.34 -6.79
CA ASP A 233 -26.58 3.15 -7.52
C ASP A 233 -26.53 1.96 -8.51
N ASP A 234 -25.34 1.59 -8.97
CA ASP A 234 -25.10 0.43 -9.85
C ASP A 234 -25.08 -0.91 -9.09
N GLY A 235 -25.24 -0.88 -7.76
CA GLY A 235 -25.23 -2.04 -6.88
C GLY A 235 -23.84 -2.45 -6.38
N GLY A 236 -22.76 -1.85 -6.88
CA GLY A 236 -21.41 -2.09 -6.42
C GLY A 236 -21.09 -1.41 -5.08
N LEU A 237 -19.98 -1.81 -4.48
CA LEU A 237 -19.56 -1.40 -3.14
C LEU A 237 -18.30 -0.56 -3.23
N THR A 238 -18.35 0.70 -2.81
CA THR A 238 -17.15 1.51 -2.59
C THR A 238 -16.65 1.32 -1.17
N PHE A 239 -15.33 1.35 -0.98
CA PHE A 239 -14.70 1.19 0.32
C PHE A 239 -13.41 2.01 0.41
N GLY A 240 -12.98 2.31 1.63
CA GLY A 240 -11.76 3.07 1.90
C GLY A 240 -12.04 4.45 2.48
N ALA A 241 -10.96 5.19 2.74
CA ALA A 241 -11.02 6.57 3.24
C ALA A 241 -10.10 7.46 2.40
N ALA A 242 -10.30 8.78 2.48
CA ALA A 242 -9.54 9.76 1.70
C ALA A 242 -8.01 9.73 1.93
N THR A 243 -7.54 9.09 3.00
CA THR A 243 -6.14 9.12 3.45
C THR A 243 -5.34 7.86 3.12
N GLY A 244 -5.86 6.93 2.30
CA GLY A 244 -5.15 5.72 1.90
C GLY A 244 -5.79 4.99 0.71
N PRO A 245 -5.39 3.74 0.43
CA PRO A 245 -6.01 2.97 -0.63
C PRO A 245 -7.53 2.85 -0.42
N PHE A 246 -8.26 3.18 -1.47
CA PHE A 246 -9.71 3.06 -1.55
C PHE A 246 -10.06 2.27 -2.79
N GLY A 247 -11.32 1.86 -2.94
CA GLY A 247 -11.65 0.98 -4.04
C GLY A 247 -13.12 0.74 -4.23
N TYR A 248 -13.38 -0.14 -5.19
CA TYR A 248 -14.70 -0.55 -5.59
C TYR A 248 -14.72 -2.08 -5.74
N VAL A 249 -15.76 -2.73 -5.25
CA VAL A 249 -16.04 -4.14 -5.50
C VAL A 249 -17.35 -4.26 -6.24
N ALA A 250 -17.36 -5.02 -7.32
CA ALA A 250 -18.59 -5.45 -8.00
C ALA A 250 -18.86 -6.92 -7.65
N PRO A 251 -19.73 -7.20 -6.67
CA PRO A 251 -20.28 -8.53 -6.50
C PRO A 251 -21.17 -8.85 -7.70
N SER A 252 -21.06 -10.06 -8.25
CA SER A 252 -21.95 -10.52 -9.32
C SER A 252 -23.42 -10.42 -8.89
N ASP A 253 -24.27 -9.92 -9.79
CA ASP A 253 -25.73 -9.85 -9.65
C ASP A 253 -26.44 -11.07 -10.27
N ALA A 254 -25.68 -11.99 -10.88
CA ALA A 254 -26.23 -13.13 -11.57
C ALA A 254 -27.02 -14.06 -10.61
N PRO A 255 -28.27 -14.47 -10.95
CA PRO A 255 -29.12 -15.28 -10.08
C PRO A 255 -28.55 -16.66 -9.68
N GLY A 256 -27.52 -17.13 -10.39
CA GLY A 256 -26.80 -18.37 -10.12
C GLY A 256 -25.63 -18.24 -9.15
N ASP A 257 -25.12 -17.03 -8.93
CA ASP A 257 -23.97 -16.74 -8.07
C ASP A 257 -24.42 -16.64 -6.61
N ARG A 258 -24.75 -17.81 -6.06
CA ARG A 258 -24.99 -17.98 -4.63
C ARG A 258 -23.70 -17.74 -3.87
N LEU A 259 -23.82 -17.29 -2.62
CA LEU A 259 -22.68 -17.21 -1.70
C LEU A 259 -22.02 -18.59 -1.62
N ARG A 260 -20.83 -18.67 -2.23
CA ARG A 260 -19.95 -19.83 -2.30
C ARG A 260 -18.54 -19.29 -2.37
N ASP A 261 -17.61 -20.08 -1.86
CA ASP A 261 -16.19 -19.75 -1.83
C ASP A 261 -15.60 -19.42 -3.21
N THR A 262 -16.21 -19.97 -4.27
CA THR A 262 -15.80 -19.81 -5.67
C THR A 262 -16.56 -18.71 -6.42
N ALA A 263 -17.46 -17.98 -5.76
CA ALA A 263 -18.23 -16.92 -6.42
C ALA A 263 -17.26 -15.87 -7.00
N PRO A 264 -17.42 -15.47 -8.27
CA PRO A 264 -16.52 -14.53 -8.91
C PRO A 264 -16.71 -13.13 -8.32
N ILE A 265 -15.62 -12.52 -7.90
CA ILE A 265 -15.57 -11.14 -7.41
C ILE A 265 -14.51 -10.39 -8.22
N SER A 266 -14.83 -9.16 -8.60
CA SER A 266 -13.85 -8.19 -9.09
C SER A 266 -13.77 -7.03 -8.12
N ALA A 267 -12.56 -6.69 -7.71
CA ALA A 267 -12.25 -5.53 -6.91
C ALA A 267 -11.23 -4.66 -7.63
N GLU A 268 -11.38 -3.36 -7.50
CA GLU A 268 -10.44 -2.35 -7.96
C GLU A 268 -9.98 -1.55 -6.74
N LEU A 269 -8.67 -1.39 -6.60
CA LEU A 269 -8.01 -0.62 -5.55
C LEU A 269 -7.25 0.53 -6.21
N HIS A 270 -7.44 1.73 -5.71
CA HIS A 270 -6.76 2.95 -6.16
C HIS A 270 -5.78 3.42 -5.09
N GLY A 271 -4.75 4.17 -5.51
CA GLY A 271 -3.79 4.76 -4.59
C GLY A 271 -2.78 3.74 -4.03
N VAL A 272 -2.58 2.60 -4.69
CA VAL A 272 -1.65 1.57 -4.22
C VAL A 272 -0.22 1.91 -4.62
N GLY A 273 0.71 1.93 -3.67
CA GLY A 273 2.12 2.21 -3.98
C GLY A 273 2.84 1.05 -4.66
N VAL A 274 3.71 1.36 -5.63
CA VAL A 274 4.61 0.39 -6.28
C VAL A 274 5.42 -0.41 -5.26
N ASP A 275 5.99 0.23 -4.24
CA ASP A 275 6.78 -0.48 -3.22
C ASP A 275 5.93 -1.40 -2.36
N HIS A 276 4.67 -1.06 -2.12
CA HIS A 276 3.77 -1.93 -1.37
C HIS A 276 3.52 -3.24 -2.15
N LEU A 277 3.30 -3.14 -3.47
CA LEU A 277 3.17 -4.32 -4.33
C LEU A 277 4.46 -5.15 -4.40
N VAL A 278 5.62 -4.50 -4.49
CA VAL A 278 6.92 -5.17 -4.48
C VAL A 278 7.14 -5.90 -3.14
N HIS A 279 6.80 -5.27 -2.01
CA HIS A 279 6.86 -5.89 -0.69
C HIS A 279 5.95 -7.12 -0.59
N LEU A 280 4.74 -7.04 -1.14
CA LEU A 280 3.76 -8.12 -1.14
C LEU A 280 3.99 -9.20 -2.21
N ALA A 281 5.02 -9.06 -3.07
CA ALA A 281 5.20 -9.92 -4.24
C ALA A 281 5.27 -11.42 -3.90
N SER A 282 5.87 -11.79 -2.77
CA SER A 282 5.94 -13.19 -2.32
C SER A 282 4.57 -13.81 -2.03
N ILE A 283 3.59 -13.00 -1.66
CA ILE A 283 2.20 -13.40 -1.38
C ILE A 283 1.38 -13.37 -2.67
N LEU A 284 1.53 -12.32 -3.49
CA LEU A 284 0.70 -12.09 -4.68
C LEU A 284 1.11 -12.93 -5.90
N ALA A 285 2.34 -13.46 -5.91
CA ALA A 285 2.87 -14.27 -7.01
C ALA A 285 2.67 -15.79 -6.83
N ARG A 286 2.20 -16.23 -5.66
CA ARG A 286 2.09 -17.65 -5.27
C ARG A 286 0.67 -18.13 -5.14
#